data_AF-D2U005-F1
#
_entry.id   AF-D2U005-F1
#
_cell.length_a   1.000
_cell.length_b   1.000
_cell.length_c   1.000
_cell.angle_alpha   90.00
_cell.angle_beta   90.00
_cell.angle_gamma   90.00
#
_symmetry.space_group_name_H-M   'P 1'
#
loop_
_entity.id
_entity.type
_entity.pdbx_description
1 polymer ?
#
loop_
_entity_poly.entity_id
_entity_poly.type
_entity_poly.pdbx_seq_one_letter_code
_entity_poly.pdbx_strand_id
1 'polypeptide(L)'
;MNGKVTSCLKNPFTAGAVAIRKVLKQQKSLFTLMFFGLLMFIPAMQVYADPPTTGDLFSGGKEVVKSTFGKGSTVVWILYVLEILAAIFAYVKTKNLAVFGGIAAVIVFVNVVFGLI
;
A
#
# COMPACT_ATOMS: atom_id res chain seq x y z
N MET A 1 -66.55 36.90 2.36
CA MET A 1 -65.43 35.95 2.23
C MET A 1 -64.40 36.27 3.30
N ASN A 2 -64.24 35.42 4.31
CA ASN A 2 -63.40 35.68 5.49
C ASN A 2 -62.22 34.69 5.49
N GLY A 3 -61.12 35.06 4.86
CA GLY A 3 -59.90 34.25 4.77
C GLY A 3 -58.94 34.60 5.91
N LYS A 4 -58.89 33.73 6.91
CA LYS A 4 -58.03 33.84 8.09
C LYS A 4 -56.57 33.60 7.67
N VAL A 5 -55.79 34.65 7.52
CA VAL A 5 -54.34 34.54 7.27
C VAL A 5 -53.66 34.14 8.58
N THR A 6 -53.52 32.84 8.83
CA THR A 6 -52.75 32.34 9.97
C THR A 6 -51.26 32.42 9.67
N SER A 7 -50.63 33.46 10.23
CA SER A 7 -49.19 33.54 10.45
C SER A 7 -48.69 32.31 11.22
N CYS A 8 -47.73 31.59 10.65
CA CYS A 8 -46.94 30.56 11.33
C CYS A 8 -45.50 30.54 10.79
N LEU A 9 -44.80 31.67 10.88
CA LEU A 9 -43.35 31.67 11.01
C LEU A 9 -42.99 32.37 12.33
N LYS A 10 -43.11 31.61 13.42
CA LYS A 10 -42.65 32.04 14.72
C LYS A 10 -41.12 31.98 14.69
N ASN A 11 -40.51 33.16 14.60
CA ASN A 11 -39.08 33.49 14.72
C ASN A 11 -38.20 33.13 13.48
N PRO A 12 -37.70 34.14 12.73
CA PRO A 12 -36.85 33.91 11.56
C PRO A 12 -35.46 33.35 11.93
N PHE A 13 -34.97 33.62 13.15
CA PHE A 13 -33.66 33.19 13.61
C PHE A 13 -33.57 31.68 13.90
N THR A 14 -34.65 31.06 14.37
CA THR A 14 -34.70 29.60 14.60
C THR A 14 -34.83 28.82 13.30
N ALA A 15 -35.56 29.35 12.32
CA ALA A 15 -35.61 28.75 10.97
C ALA A 15 -34.24 28.82 10.27
N GLY A 16 -33.55 29.95 10.38
CA GLY A 16 -32.17 30.12 9.89
C GLY A 16 -31.18 29.17 10.57
N ALA A 17 -31.22 29.05 11.90
CA ALA A 17 -30.34 28.14 12.65
C ALA A 17 -30.57 26.66 12.28
N VAL A 18 -31.82 26.26 12.05
CA VAL A 18 -32.17 24.90 11.59
C VAL A 18 -31.70 24.66 10.15
N ALA A 19 -31.86 25.64 9.26
CA ALA A 19 -31.35 25.57 7.89
C ALA A 19 -29.82 25.45 7.84
N ILE A 20 -29.11 26.25 8.63
CA ILE A 20 -27.64 26.22 8.74
C ILE A 20 -27.15 24.86 9.29
N ARG A 21 -27.81 24.31 10.33
CA ARG A 21 -27.49 22.95 10.81
C ARG A 21 -27.71 21.88 9.76
N LYS A 22 -28.75 22.01 8.92
CA LYS A 22 -29.04 21.06 7.83
C LYS A 22 -27.97 21.13 6.73
N VAL A 23 -27.55 22.34 6.35
CA VAL A 23 -26.46 22.57 5.38
C VAL A 23 -25.12 22.02 5.90
N LEU A 24 -24.76 22.27 7.16
CA LEU A 24 -23.53 21.74 7.75
C LEU A 24 -23.55 20.21 7.87
N LYS A 25 -24.70 19.60 8.22
CA LYS A 25 -24.84 18.14 8.25
C LYS A 25 -24.76 17.54 6.85
N GLN A 26 -25.34 18.21 5.85
CA GLN A 26 -25.25 17.80 4.45
C GLN A 26 -23.82 17.95 3.90
N GLN A 27 -23.11 19.02 4.25
CA GLN A 27 -21.70 19.21 3.89
C GLN A 27 -20.81 18.14 4.53
N LYS A 28 -21.03 17.80 5.81
CA LYS A 28 -20.33 16.69 6.45
C LYS A 28 -20.65 15.35 5.79
N SER A 29 -21.91 15.09 5.43
CA SER A 29 -22.30 13.86 4.73
C SER A 29 -21.69 13.78 3.33
N LEU A 30 -21.60 14.90 2.60
CA LEU A 30 -20.94 14.98 1.30
C LEU A 30 -19.44 14.74 1.43
N PHE A 31 -18.78 15.36 2.41
CA PHE A 31 -17.36 15.16 2.66
C PHE A 31 -17.06 13.72 3.10
N THR A 32 -17.90 13.11 3.94
CA THR A 32 -17.79 11.70 4.33
C THR A 32 -18.00 10.77 3.14
N LEU A 33 -18.97 11.04 2.25
CA LEU A 33 -19.18 10.25 1.04
C LEU A 33 -18.01 10.38 0.05
N MET A 34 -17.45 11.59 -0.11
CA MET A 34 -16.25 11.80 -0.93
C MET A 34 -15.02 11.10 -0.34
N PHE A 35 -14.88 11.11 0.99
CA PHE A 35 -13.77 10.43 1.67
C PHE A 35 -13.87 8.90 1.55
N PHE A 36 -15.07 8.33 1.72
CA PHE A 36 -15.32 6.90 1.48
C PHE A 36 -15.16 6.52 0.00
N GLY A 37 -15.61 7.38 -0.93
CA GLY A 37 -15.40 7.19 -2.36
C GLY A 37 -13.92 7.19 -2.74
N LEU A 38 -13.13 8.10 -2.17
CA LEU A 38 -11.68 8.14 -2.36
C LEU A 38 -11.00 6.90 -1.75
N LEU A 39 -11.42 6.46 -0.56
CA LEU A 39 -10.89 5.26 0.10
C LEU A 39 -11.12 3.99 -0.74
N MET A 40 -12.26 3.89 -1.43
CA MET A 40 -12.60 2.78 -2.34
C MET A 40 -11.91 2.86 -3.70
N PHE A 41 -11.37 4.04 -4.08
CA PHE A 41 -10.67 4.23 -5.34
C PHE A 41 -9.18 3.82 -5.30
N ILE A 42 -8.58 3.80 -4.10
CA ILE A 42 -7.18 3.39 -3.89
C ILE A 42 -6.90 1.91 -4.25
N PRO A 43 -7.73 0.92 -3.86
CA PRO A 43 -7.47 -0.47 -4.25
C PRO A 43 -7.79 -0.78 -5.72
N ALA A 44 -8.67 0.00 -6.37
CA ALA A 44 -9.04 -0.21 -7.77
C ALA A 44 -7.90 0.10 -8.75
N MET A 45 -6.93 0.92 -8.35
CA MET A 45 -5.72 1.25 -9.13
C MET A 45 -4.63 0.17 -9.02
N GLN A 46 -4.75 -0.80 -8.12
CA GLN A 46 -3.74 -1.85 -7.92
C GLN A 46 -3.98 -3.11 -8.78
N VAL A 47 -5.15 -3.20 -9.45
CA VAL A 47 -5.57 -4.39 -10.22
C VAL A 47 -5.51 -4.16 -11.73
N TYR A 48 -5.17 -2.95 -12.20
CA TYR A 48 -5.18 -2.62 -13.63
C TYR A 48 -3.77 -2.56 -14.25
N ALA A 49 -3.00 -3.62 -14.04
CA ALA A 49 -1.80 -3.90 -14.83
C ALA A 49 -1.91 -5.31 -15.40
N ASP A 50 -2.77 -5.50 -16.41
CA ASP A 50 -2.57 -6.53 -17.43
C ASP A 50 -3.34 -6.15 -18.72
N PRO A 51 -2.65 -5.67 -19.77
CA PRO A 51 -3.19 -5.53 -21.12
C PRO A 51 -3.29 -6.92 -21.82
N PRO A 52 -3.94 -7.04 -22.99
CA PRO A 52 -4.74 -8.21 -23.38
C PRO A 52 -3.92 -9.49 -23.65
N THR A 53 -4.32 -10.56 -22.94
CA THR A 53 -4.31 -12.00 -23.24
C THR A 53 -3.70 -12.52 -24.56
N THR A 54 -2.42 -12.24 -24.81
CA THR A 54 -1.57 -13.01 -25.74
C THR A 54 -0.29 -13.55 -25.08
N GLY A 55 -0.18 -13.43 -23.76
CA GLY A 55 0.93 -13.95 -22.95
C GLY A 55 0.57 -15.24 -22.20
N ASP A 56 1.60 -16.06 -21.91
CA ASP A 56 1.53 -17.24 -21.04
C ASP A 56 0.66 -16.96 -19.80
N LEU A 57 -0.37 -17.78 -19.55
CA LEU A 57 -1.28 -17.63 -18.40
C LEU A 57 -0.55 -17.63 -17.05
N PHE A 58 0.67 -18.18 -16.99
CA PHE A 58 1.53 -18.16 -15.81
C PHE A 58 2.57 -17.02 -15.80
N SER A 59 2.54 -16.09 -16.76
CA SER A 59 3.48 -14.97 -16.82
C SER A 59 3.41 -14.08 -15.58
N GLY A 60 2.20 -13.74 -15.12
CA GLY A 60 2.01 -12.95 -13.89
C GLY A 60 2.54 -13.65 -12.64
N GLY A 61 2.42 -14.98 -12.56
CA GLY A 61 2.98 -15.76 -11.45
C GLY A 61 4.51 -15.69 -11.40
N LYS A 62 5.19 -15.71 -12.55
CA LYS A 62 6.65 -15.57 -12.64
C LYS A 62 7.11 -14.19 -12.17
N GLU A 63 6.39 -13.12 -12.50
CA GLU A 63 6.71 -11.75 -12.05
C GLU A 63 6.56 -11.58 -10.54
N VAL A 64 5.55 -12.20 -9.92
CA VAL A 64 5.37 -12.19 -8.46
C VAL A 64 6.51 -12.92 -7.75
N VAL A 65 6.95 -14.06 -8.27
CA VAL A 65 8.10 -14.80 -7.71
C VAL A 65 9.39 -13.99 -7.87
N LYS A 66 9.60 -13.38 -9.04
CA LYS A 66 10.79 -12.56 -9.30
C LYS A 66 10.84 -11.31 -8.42
N SER A 67 9.71 -10.67 -8.16
CA SER A 67 9.67 -9.51 -7.25
C SER A 67 9.85 -9.91 -5.78
N THR A 68 9.37 -11.08 -5.37
CA THR A 68 9.45 -11.55 -3.97
C THR A 68 10.81 -12.15 -3.60
N PHE A 69 11.48 -12.83 -4.52
CA PHE A 69 12.74 -13.52 -4.24
C PHE A 69 13.92 -12.96 -5.02
N GLY A 70 13.68 -12.18 -6.08
CA GLY A 70 14.72 -11.74 -7.00
C GLY A 70 15.73 -10.77 -6.42
N LYS A 71 16.76 -10.49 -7.23
CA LYS A 71 17.80 -9.53 -6.91
C LYS A 71 17.19 -8.16 -6.59
N GLY A 72 17.46 -7.67 -5.37
CA GLY A 72 16.91 -6.41 -4.86
C GLY A 72 15.64 -6.57 -4.01
N SER A 73 15.11 -7.79 -3.87
CA SER A 73 13.98 -8.05 -2.99
C SER A 73 14.35 -8.02 -1.51
N THR A 74 13.35 -7.82 -0.65
CA THR A 74 13.48 -7.84 0.80
C THR A 74 14.05 -9.17 1.31
N VAL A 75 13.69 -10.30 0.69
CA VAL A 75 14.23 -11.63 1.08
C VAL A 75 15.75 -11.67 0.89
N VAL A 76 16.25 -11.18 -0.25
CA VAL A 76 17.68 -11.09 -0.54
C VAL A 76 18.38 -10.12 0.42
N TRP A 77 17.73 -9.01 0.75
CA TRP A 77 18.26 -8.05 1.72
C TRP A 77 18.40 -8.68 3.12
N ILE A 78 17.39 -9.39 3.60
CA ILE A 78 17.44 -10.12 4.88
C ILE A 78 18.59 -11.14 4.86
N LEU A 79 18.75 -11.86 3.75
CA LEU A 79 19.83 -12.83 3.59
C LEU A 79 21.21 -12.18 3.74
N TYR A 80 21.45 -11.01 3.13
CA TYR A 80 22.70 -10.28 3.32
C TYR A 80 22.92 -9.85 4.77
N VAL A 81 21.89 -9.37 5.46
CA VAL A 81 21.98 -8.98 6.87
C VAL A 81 22.34 -10.17 7.74
N LEU A 82 21.70 -11.32 7.53
CA LEU A 82 21.99 -12.55 8.27
C LEU A 82 23.41 -13.05 8.04
N GLU A 83 23.89 -13.03 6.79
CA GLU A 83 25.25 -13.46 6.45
C GLU A 83 26.30 -12.60 7.16
N ILE A 84 26.11 -11.28 7.18
CA ILE A 84 27.04 -10.37 7.86
C ILE A 84 27.04 -10.63 9.37
N LEU A 85 25.88 -10.81 9.98
CA LEU A 85 25.77 -11.13 11.41
C LEU A 85 26.42 -12.48 11.74
N ALA A 86 26.19 -13.50 10.90
CA ALA A 86 26.80 -14.82 11.04
C ALA A 86 28.33 -14.76 10.88
N ALA A 87 28.83 -14.00 9.90
CA ALA A 87 30.25 -13.80 9.68
C ALA A 87 30.92 -13.11 10.87
N ILE A 88 30.31 -12.07 11.43
CA ILE A 88 30.81 -11.40 12.64
C ILE A 88 30.83 -12.38 13.82
N PHE A 89 29.73 -13.10 14.05
CA PHE A 89 29.65 -14.08 15.14
C PHE A 89 30.72 -15.16 15.04
N ALA A 90 30.88 -15.74 13.85
CA ALA A 90 31.88 -16.76 13.58
C ALA A 90 33.31 -16.21 13.63
N TYR A 91 33.55 -14.98 13.19
CA TYR A 91 34.85 -14.32 13.31
C TYR A 91 35.24 -14.11 14.78
N VAL A 92 34.30 -13.71 15.65
CA VAL A 92 34.59 -13.53 17.09
C VAL A 92 35.11 -14.83 17.72
N LYS A 93 34.54 -15.98 17.33
CA LYS A 93 34.92 -17.30 17.86
C LYS A 93 36.17 -17.88 17.22
N THR A 94 36.32 -17.78 15.91
CA THR A 94 37.37 -18.46 15.14
C THR A 94 38.59 -17.58 14.87
N LYS A 95 38.43 -16.26 14.94
CA LYS A 95 39.43 -15.24 14.54
C LYS A 95 39.95 -15.42 13.11
N ASN A 96 39.21 -16.13 12.27
CA ASN A 96 39.61 -16.42 10.89
C ASN A 96 38.95 -15.44 9.92
N LEU A 97 39.77 -14.68 9.19
CA LEU A 97 39.30 -13.73 8.17
C LEU A 97 38.65 -14.41 6.96
N ALA A 98 38.94 -15.68 6.70
CA ALA A 98 38.33 -16.44 5.59
C ALA A 98 36.79 -16.53 5.71
N VAL A 99 36.24 -16.37 6.91
CA VAL A 99 34.79 -16.38 7.16
C VAL A 99 34.06 -15.27 6.39
N PHE A 100 34.70 -14.11 6.17
CA PHE A 100 34.12 -13.04 5.36
C PHE A 100 34.00 -13.40 3.86
N GLY A 101 34.67 -14.46 3.41
CA GLY A 101 34.50 -14.99 2.05
C GLY A 101 33.07 -15.45 1.77
N GLY A 102 32.30 -15.83 2.79
CA GLY A 102 30.88 -16.18 2.68
C GLY A 102 30.04 -15.04 2.10
N ILE A 103 30.34 -13.79 2.48
CA ILE A 103 29.65 -12.59 1.96
C ILE A 103 29.82 -12.49 0.44
N ALA A 104 31.05 -12.65 -0.06
CA ALA A 104 31.33 -12.62 -1.49
C ALA A 104 30.63 -13.79 -2.22
N ALA A 105 30.66 -14.98 -1.63
CA ALA A 105 29.99 -16.16 -2.18
C ALA A 105 28.47 -15.94 -2.31
N VAL A 106 27.83 -15.37 -1.29
CA VAL A 106 26.39 -15.05 -1.28
C VAL A 106 26.05 -14.01 -2.37
N ILE A 107 26.86 -12.98 -2.55
CA ILE A 107 26.65 -11.97 -3.61
C ILE A 107 26.72 -12.61 -5.00
N VAL A 108 27.72 -13.46 -5.25
CA VAL A 108 27.85 -14.17 -6.53
C VAL A 108 26.67 -15.13 -6.72
N PHE A 109 26.30 -15.88 -5.69
CA PHE A 109 25.18 -16.82 -5.72
C PHE A 109 23.87 -16.13 -6.15
N VAL A 110 23.50 -15.02 -5.50
CA VAL A 110 22.29 -14.26 -5.84
C VAL A 110 22.35 -13.78 -7.30
N ASN A 111 23.49 -13.24 -7.74
CA ASN A 111 23.63 -12.75 -9.11
C ASN A 111 23.54 -13.86 -10.17
N VAL A 112 24.10 -15.04 -9.90
CA VAL A 112 24.07 -16.17 -10.83
C VAL A 112 22.69 -16.79 -10.88
N VAL A 113 22.10 -17.12 -9.73
CA VAL A 113 20.77 -17.77 -9.67
C VAL A 113 19.70 -16.90 -10.31
N PHE A 114 19.66 -15.60 -9.98
CA PHE A 114 18.70 -14.67 -10.58
C PHE A 114 19.12 -14.14 -11.96
N GLY A 115 20.33 -14.47 -12.42
CA GLY A 115 20.74 -14.26 -13.80
C GLY A 115 20.31 -15.41 -14.72
N LEU A 116 20.04 -16.59 -14.15
CA LEU A 116 19.56 -17.77 -14.87
C LEU A 116 18.02 -17.83 -14.97
N ILE A 117 17.30 -17.01 -14.19
CA ILE A 117 15.82 -16.97 -14.14
C ILE A 117 15.22 -15.60 -14.50
#